data_AF-A0A9J6RSY6-F1
#
_entry.id   AF-A0A9J6RSY6-F1
#
_cell.length_a   1.000
_cell.length_b   1.000
_cell.length_c   1.000
_cell.angle_alpha   90.00
_cell.angle_beta   90.00
_cell.angle_gamma   90.00
#
_symmetry.space_group_name_H-M   'P 1'
#
loop_
_entity.id
_entity.type
_entity.pdbx_description
1 polymer ?
#
loop_
_entity_poly.entity_id
_entity_poly.type
_entity_poly.pdbx_seq_one_letter_code
_entity_poly.pdbx_strand_id
1 'polypeptide(L)'
;MKWVVRSIGWFATTTLLLVSVVACSDKENITTASSSITSEIVSLDVYKSRTCGCCKKWISHIEDFGFEPEVHHPANLNKIKFDKGIEPRYQSCHTAVSSDGYVFEGHIPGHIIQQFLADPPKDAIGLAVPGMPAGSPGMEVGDRRDEYDVLLLSKDGSHTVYEHINGKR
;
A
#
# COMPACT_ATOMS: atom_id res chain seq x y z
N MET A 1 -30.63 -81.08 -60.79
CA MET A 1 -31.22 -81.33 -59.45
C MET A 1 -30.14 -81.18 -58.39
N LYS A 2 -30.46 -80.48 -57.30
CA LYS A 2 -30.03 -80.71 -55.89
C LYS A 2 -28.54 -81.02 -55.62
N TRP A 3 -27.87 -80.48 -54.61
CA TRP A 3 -28.07 -79.39 -53.66
C TRP A 3 -26.73 -79.39 -52.89
N VAL A 4 -26.15 -78.20 -52.77
CA VAL A 4 -25.26 -77.65 -51.73
C VAL A 4 -24.39 -78.60 -50.88
N VAL A 5 -23.10 -78.27 -50.90
CA VAL A 5 -21.95 -78.91 -50.25
C VAL A 5 -21.77 -78.43 -48.80
N ARG A 6 -21.74 -79.42 -47.90
CA ARG A 6 -20.87 -79.69 -46.73
C ARG A 6 -20.18 -78.52 -45.99
N SER A 7 -20.53 -78.48 -44.71
CA SER A 7 -19.81 -78.18 -43.45
C SER A 7 -18.33 -77.78 -43.44
N ILE A 8 -18.02 -76.84 -42.53
CA ILE A 8 -16.90 -76.74 -41.53
C ILE A 8 -17.09 -75.33 -40.91
N GLY A 9 -17.26 -75.05 -39.61
CA GLY A 9 -16.76 -75.66 -38.40
C GLY A 9 -15.67 -74.76 -37.82
N TRP A 10 -15.98 -73.85 -36.87
CA TRP A 10 -15.15 -73.61 -35.67
C TRP A 10 -15.77 -72.61 -34.69
N PHE A 11 -15.53 -72.88 -33.41
CA PHE A 11 -15.90 -72.09 -32.24
C PHE A 11 -15.16 -70.76 -32.22
N ALA A 12 -15.85 -69.67 -31.88
CA ALA A 12 -15.20 -68.44 -31.42
C ALA A 12 -16.00 -67.85 -30.26
N THR A 13 -15.31 -67.88 -29.12
CA THR A 13 -15.60 -67.39 -27.78
C THR A 13 -16.28 -66.02 -27.70
N THR A 14 -17.29 -65.96 -26.82
CA THR A 14 -17.88 -64.77 -26.22
C THR A 14 -16.81 -63.96 -25.48
N THR A 15 -16.58 -62.70 -25.88
CA THR A 15 -15.85 -61.73 -25.06
C THR A 15 -16.53 -60.36 -25.09
N LEU A 16 -17.01 -60.04 -23.88
CA LEU A 16 -17.44 -58.78 -23.28
C LEU A 16 -17.11 -57.47 -24.02
N LEU A 17 -18.14 -56.62 -24.10
CA LEU A 17 -18.08 -55.18 -24.36
C LEU A 17 -16.99 -54.47 -23.52
N LEU A 18 -16.16 -53.67 -24.18
CA LEU A 18 -15.60 -52.44 -23.63
C LEU A 18 -15.77 -51.33 -24.66
N VAL A 19 -16.77 -50.49 -24.43
CA VAL A 19 -16.97 -49.22 -25.13
C VAL A 19 -15.97 -48.24 -24.55
N SER A 20 -14.90 -47.98 -25.30
CA SER A 20 -13.96 -46.91 -24.97
C SER A 20 -14.54 -45.59 -25.43
N VAL A 21 -15.14 -44.84 -24.51
CA VAL A 21 -15.50 -43.44 -24.73
C VAL A 21 -14.20 -42.63 -24.68
N VAL A 22 -13.71 -42.19 -25.85
CA VAL A 22 -12.61 -41.21 -25.92
C VAL A 22 -13.20 -39.87 -25.50
N ALA A 23 -13.00 -39.51 -24.22
CA ALA A 23 -13.23 -38.16 -23.74
C ALA A 23 -12.00 -37.32 -24.10
N CYS A 24 -12.09 -36.51 -25.15
CA CYS A 24 -11.16 -35.40 -25.35
C CYS A 24 -11.47 -34.35 -24.28
N SER A 25 -10.73 -34.41 -23.17
CA SER A 25 -10.70 -33.31 -22.20
C SER A 25 -9.69 -32.30 -22.73
N ASP A 26 -10.18 -31.23 -23.36
CA ASP A 26 -9.38 -30.03 -23.54
C ASP A 26 -9.01 -29.52 -22.15
N LYS A 27 -7.79 -29.83 -21.72
CA LYS A 27 -7.19 -29.20 -20.54
C LYS A 27 -6.90 -27.75 -20.95
N GLU A 28 -7.87 -26.89 -20.71
CA GLU A 28 -7.63 -25.46 -20.55
C GLU A 28 -6.53 -25.34 -19.49
N ASN A 29 -5.31 -25.10 -19.94
CA ASN A 29 -4.16 -24.85 -19.09
C ASN A 29 -4.38 -23.44 -18.52
N ILE A 30 -5.20 -23.36 -17.47
CA ILE A 30 -5.35 -22.16 -16.64
C ILE A 30 -3.97 -21.91 -16.07
N THR A 31 -3.21 -21.12 -16.81
CA THR A 31 -1.96 -20.53 -16.37
C THR A 31 -2.40 -19.52 -15.33
N THR A 32 -2.54 -19.97 -14.09
CA THR A 32 -2.70 -19.11 -12.93
C THR A 32 -1.42 -18.28 -12.88
N ALA A 33 -1.46 -17.11 -13.53
CA ALA A 33 -0.48 -16.07 -13.35
C ALA A 33 -0.58 -15.66 -11.87
N SER A 34 0.20 -16.35 -11.04
CA SER A 34 0.47 -15.91 -9.68
C SER A 34 1.29 -14.62 -9.82
N SER A 35 0.59 -13.49 -9.98
CA SER A 35 1.17 -12.19 -9.69
C SER A 35 1.62 -12.25 -8.24
N SER A 36 2.91 -12.50 -8.03
CA SER A 36 3.57 -12.12 -6.80
C SER A 36 3.39 -10.61 -6.70
N ILE A 37 2.41 -10.18 -5.89
CA ILE A 37 2.39 -8.80 -5.39
C ILE A 37 3.57 -8.74 -4.44
N THR A 38 4.74 -8.40 -4.97
CA THR A 38 5.81 -7.85 -4.14
C THR A 38 5.22 -6.54 -3.64
N SER A 39 4.74 -6.53 -2.40
CA SER A 39 4.48 -5.28 -1.69
C SER A 39 5.83 -4.58 -1.62
N GLU A 40 6.06 -3.62 -2.51
CA GLU A 40 7.27 -2.81 -2.44
C GLU A 40 7.24 -2.09 -1.10
N ILE A 41 8.19 -2.43 -0.23
CA ILE A 41 8.36 -1.78 1.06
C ILE A 41 8.81 -0.36 0.76
N VAL A 42 8.02 0.63 1.17
CA VAL A 42 8.36 2.04 0.99
C VAL A 42 9.17 2.50 2.20
N SER A 43 10.46 2.79 1.97
CA SER A 43 11.32 3.36 2.99
C SER A 43 11.07 4.87 3.15
N LEU A 44 11.08 5.35 4.39
CA LEU A 44 10.90 6.77 4.73
C LEU A 44 12.02 7.23 5.69
N ASP A 45 12.79 8.24 5.29
CA ASP A 45 13.72 8.94 6.18
C ASP A 45 12.95 9.86 7.14
N VAL A 46 12.87 9.49 8.43
CA VAL A 46 12.12 10.23 9.45
C VAL A 46 13.05 11.07 10.33
N TYR A 47 12.98 12.39 10.19
CA TYR A 47 13.74 13.35 10.99
C TYR A 47 12.92 13.85 12.18
N LYS A 48 13.43 13.63 13.40
CA LYS A 48 12.79 14.08 14.64
C LYS A 48 13.78 14.39 15.76
N SER A 49 13.31 15.10 16.79
CA SER A 49 14.02 15.16 18.07
C SER A 49 14.06 13.79 18.76
N ARG A 50 15.16 13.48 19.46
CA ARG A 50 15.32 12.23 20.24
C ARG A 50 14.22 12.03 21.27
N THR A 51 13.80 13.11 21.92
CA THR A 51 12.88 13.09 23.07
C THR A 51 11.40 13.22 22.68
N CYS A 52 11.07 13.35 21.39
CA CYS A 52 9.68 13.46 20.95
C CYS A 52 8.95 12.11 21.06
N GLY A 53 8.08 11.98 22.07
CA GLY A 53 7.29 10.77 22.33
C GLY A 53 6.17 10.52 21.32
N CYS A 54 5.42 11.56 20.93
CA CYS A 54 4.35 11.42 19.94
C CYS A 54 4.88 11.02 18.56
N CYS A 55 6.03 11.56 18.14
CA CYS A 55 6.72 11.17 16.91
C CYS A 55 7.05 9.67 16.89
N LYS A 56 7.42 9.08 18.04
CA LYS A 56 7.69 7.63 18.14
C LYS A 56 6.41 6.82 17.92
N LYS A 57 5.29 7.27 18.47
CA LYS A 57 3.99 6.61 18.26
C LYS A 57 3.55 6.70 16.79
N TRP A 58 3.77 7.86 16.17
CA TRP A 58 3.49 8.04 14.73
C TRP A 58 4.35 7.12 13.86
N ILE A 59 5.63 6.93 14.20
CA ILE A 59 6.50 5.94 13.55
C ILE A 59 5.88 4.53 13.62
N SER A 60 5.45 4.08 14.81
CA SER A 60 4.77 2.79 14.93
C SER A 60 3.47 2.71 14.11
N HIS A 61 2.72 3.81 14.03
CA HIS A 61 1.54 3.88 13.18
C HIS A 61 1.89 3.66 11.70
N ILE A 62 2.91 4.33 11.15
CA ILE A 62 3.26 4.15 9.73
C ILE A 62 3.86 2.76 9.44
N GLU A 63 4.54 2.14 10.39
CA GLU A 63 4.98 0.74 10.29
C GLU A 63 3.78 -0.20 10.08
N ASP A 64 2.66 0.03 10.77
CA ASP A 64 1.41 -0.72 10.59
C ASP A 64 0.78 -0.51 9.20
N PHE A 65 1.16 0.56 8.49
CA PHE A 65 0.79 0.82 7.09
C PHE A 65 1.86 0.33 6.08
N GLY A 66 2.83 -0.46 6.52
CA GLY A 66 3.81 -1.10 5.64
C GLY A 66 4.95 -0.19 5.18
N PHE A 67 5.15 0.95 5.85
CA PHE A 67 6.34 1.79 5.65
C PHE A 67 7.52 1.28 6.49
N GLU A 68 8.74 1.47 5.98
CA GLU A 68 9.98 1.18 6.71
C GLU A 68 10.68 2.49 7.10
N PRO A 69 10.52 2.98 8.34
CA PRO A 69 11.08 4.26 8.74
C PRO A 69 12.55 4.16 9.14
N GLU A 70 13.41 4.95 8.50
CA GLU A 70 14.79 5.19 8.93
C GLU A 70 14.86 6.46 9.80
N VAL A 71 15.15 6.30 11.10
CA VAL A 71 15.01 7.40 12.07
C VAL A 71 16.31 8.20 12.22
N HIS A 72 16.22 9.50 11.96
CA HIS A 72 17.31 10.47 12.07
C HIS A 72 17.09 11.49 13.19
N HIS A 73 18.18 11.84 13.87
CA HIS A 73 18.18 12.79 14.99
C HIS A 73 19.12 13.98 14.71
N PRO A 74 18.74 14.87 13.79
CA PRO A 74 19.57 16.00 13.41
C PRO A 74 19.72 16.99 14.57
N ALA A 75 20.86 17.67 14.64
CA ALA A 75 21.07 18.76 15.59
C ALA A 75 20.15 19.97 15.31
N ASN A 76 19.79 20.19 14.04
CA ASN A 76 18.89 21.27 13.62
C ASN A 76 17.82 20.73 12.67
N LEU A 77 16.68 20.33 13.24
CA LEU A 77 15.54 19.83 12.47
C LEU A 77 14.91 20.92 11.59
N ASN A 78 14.85 22.17 12.06
CA ASN A 78 14.25 23.27 11.31
C ASN A 78 15.02 23.56 10.01
N LYS A 79 16.35 23.38 10.02
CA LYS A 79 17.15 23.49 8.80
C LYS A 79 16.72 22.44 7.77
N ILE A 80 16.51 21.19 8.18
CA ILE A 80 16.04 20.13 7.25
C ILE A 80 14.67 20.49 6.67
N LYS A 81 13.73 20.92 7.52
CA LYS A 81 12.39 21.36 7.07
C LYS A 81 12.50 22.49 6.02
N PHE A 82 13.32 23.49 6.30
CA PHE A 82 13.56 24.60 5.38
C PHE A 82 14.20 24.16 4.06
N ASP A 83 15.25 23.33 4.11
CA ASP A 83 15.94 22.81 2.93
C ASP A 83 15.00 21.96 2.04
N LYS A 84 13.93 21.40 2.63
CA LYS A 84 12.88 20.65 1.95
C LYS A 84 11.69 21.49 1.48
N GLY A 85 11.76 22.81 1.61
CA GLY A 85 10.71 23.73 1.17
C GLY A 85 9.50 23.83 2.10
N ILE A 86 9.60 23.32 3.33
CA ILE A 86 8.50 23.35 4.30
C ILE A 86 8.53 24.68 5.06
N GLU A 87 7.66 25.59 4.66
CA GLU A 87 7.53 26.90 5.29
C GLU A 87 7.10 26.79 6.77
N PRO A 88 7.51 27.74 7.65
CA PRO A 88 7.23 27.69 9.08
C PRO A 88 5.75 27.48 9.45
N ARG A 89 4.81 28.00 8.65
CA ARG A 89 3.38 27.86 8.89
C ARG A 89 2.84 26.43 8.72
N TYR A 90 3.56 25.56 8.01
CA TYR A 90 3.16 24.18 7.77
C TYR A 90 3.85 23.19 8.73
N GLN A 91 4.74 23.69 9.61
CA GLN A 91 5.62 22.81 10.36
C GLN A 91 4.94 22.11 11.55
N SER A 92 5.48 20.94 11.87
CA SER A 92 5.13 20.07 12.97
C SER A 92 6.40 19.52 13.66
N CYS A 93 6.25 18.51 14.51
CA CYS A 93 7.29 17.96 15.37
C CYS A 93 8.31 17.05 14.65
N HIS A 94 7.97 16.52 13.47
CA HIS A 94 8.83 15.65 12.67
C HIS A 94 8.54 15.81 11.17
N THR A 95 9.42 15.27 10.33
CA THR A 95 9.28 15.24 8.87
C THR A 95 9.77 13.89 8.37
N ALA A 96 8.97 13.19 7.57
CA ALA A 96 9.41 12.02 6.82
C ALA A 96 9.68 12.39 5.35
N VAL A 97 10.62 11.70 4.72
CA VAL A 97 10.97 11.90 3.31
C VAL A 97 11.04 10.55 2.61
N SER A 98 10.30 10.39 1.52
CA SER A 98 10.35 9.17 0.70
C SER A 98 11.61 9.13 -0.18
N SER A 99 11.89 7.95 -0.76
CA SER A 99 12.96 7.77 -1.75
C SER A 99 12.84 8.71 -2.96
N ASP A 100 11.62 9.05 -3.35
CA ASP A 100 11.33 9.97 -4.46
C ASP A 100 11.43 11.45 -4.06
N GLY A 101 11.72 11.72 -2.78
CA GLY A 101 11.92 13.06 -2.25
C GLY A 101 10.65 13.76 -1.75
N TYR A 102 9.49 13.10 -1.79
CA TYR A 102 8.26 13.66 -1.23
C TYR A 102 8.33 13.76 0.29
N VAL A 103 7.81 14.87 0.83
CA VAL A 103 7.81 15.17 2.26
C VAL A 103 6.48 14.82 2.91
N PHE A 104 6.52 14.31 4.13
CA PHE A 104 5.35 14.07 4.96
C PHE A 104 5.59 14.72 6.32
N GLU A 105 4.99 15.90 6.50
CA GLU A 105 5.22 16.78 7.63
C GLU A 105 4.15 16.58 8.72
N GLY A 106 4.57 16.15 9.90
CA GLY A 106 3.69 16.00 11.05
C GLY A 106 2.82 14.73 11.06
N HIS A 107 1.77 14.76 11.87
CA HIS A 107 0.98 13.59 12.24
C HIS A 107 -0.06 13.18 11.16
N ILE A 108 0.43 12.84 9.97
CA ILE A 108 -0.39 12.42 8.83
C ILE A 108 -0.81 10.95 8.99
N PRO A 109 -2.09 10.58 8.79
CA PRO A 109 -2.51 9.19 8.70
C PRO A 109 -1.78 8.40 7.60
N GLY A 110 -1.21 7.24 7.97
CA GLY A 110 -0.48 6.37 7.04
C GLY A 110 -1.24 6.00 5.76
N HIS A 111 -2.56 5.77 5.81
CA HIS A 111 -3.34 5.50 4.59
C HIS A 111 -3.37 6.68 3.61
N ILE A 112 -3.30 7.91 4.09
CA ILE A 112 -3.26 9.11 3.24
C ILE A 112 -1.88 9.23 2.57
N ILE A 113 -0.82 8.84 3.27
CA ILE A 113 0.53 8.73 2.68
C ILE A 113 0.54 7.67 1.57
N GLN A 114 -0.09 6.51 1.78
CA GLN A 114 -0.23 5.48 0.75
C GLN A 114 -0.99 6.01 -0.48
N GLN A 115 -2.12 6.70 -0.26
CA GLN A 115 -2.90 7.31 -1.34
C GLN A 115 -2.08 8.32 -2.14
N PHE A 116 -1.34 9.20 -1.46
CA PHE A 116 -0.47 10.16 -2.10
C PHE A 116 0.59 9.47 -2.95
N LEU A 117 1.25 8.44 -2.43
CA LEU A 117 2.33 7.75 -3.15
C LEU A 117 1.81 6.90 -4.31
N ALA A 118 0.55 6.46 -4.28
CA ALA A 118 -0.05 5.71 -5.38
C ALA A 118 -0.33 6.59 -6.62
N ASP A 119 -0.66 7.87 -6.43
CA ASP A 119 -0.85 8.85 -7.50
C ASP A 119 -0.39 10.25 -7.05
N PRO A 120 0.93 10.52 -7.02
CA PRO A 120 1.44 11.78 -6.51
C PRO A 120 0.98 12.96 -7.38
N PRO A 121 0.29 13.97 -6.81
CA PRO A 121 -0.13 15.14 -7.56
C PRO A 121 1.07 15.86 -8.21
N LYS A 122 0.85 16.35 -9.44
CA LYS A 122 1.87 17.14 -10.14
C LYS A 122 2.23 18.37 -9.32
N ASP A 123 3.51 18.69 -9.33
CA ASP A 123 4.09 19.84 -8.63
C ASP A 123 3.93 19.84 -7.10
N ALA A 124 3.48 18.74 -6.50
CA ALA A 124 3.54 18.56 -5.07
C ALA A 124 4.98 18.33 -4.60
N ILE A 125 5.32 18.91 -3.45
CA ILE A 125 6.48 18.50 -2.66
C ILE A 125 6.09 17.43 -1.63
N GLY A 126 4.80 17.35 -1.25
CA GLY A 126 4.31 16.38 -0.29
C GLY A 126 3.09 16.85 0.49
N LEU A 127 2.90 16.28 1.68
CA LEU A 127 1.76 16.55 2.56
C LEU A 127 2.20 17.13 3.90
N ALA A 128 1.29 17.86 4.56
CA ALA A 128 1.51 18.38 5.91
C ALA A 128 0.25 18.33 6.79
N VAL A 129 0.44 17.98 8.05
CA VAL A 129 -0.49 18.27 9.16
C VAL A 129 0.22 19.27 10.08
N PRO A 130 -0.08 20.58 9.96
CA PRO A 130 0.57 21.61 10.77
C PRO A 130 0.24 21.47 12.26
N GLY A 131 1.19 21.84 13.12
CA GLY A 131 1.00 21.76 14.57
C GLY A 131 0.95 20.32 15.07
N MET A 132 0.11 20.04 16.06
CA MET A 132 -0.06 18.70 16.65
C MET A 132 -1.51 18.48 17.12
N PRO A 133 -2.48 18.30 16.20
CA PRO A 133 -3.89 18.14 16.55
C PRO A 133 -4.13 16.92 17.44
N ALA A 134 -4.90 17.06 18.52
CA ALA A 134 -5.21 15.94 19.39
C ALA A 134 -6.06 14.90 18.64
N GLY A 135 -5.74 13.62 18.78
CA GLY A 135 -6.42 12.53 18.08
C GLY A 135 -5.86 12.20 16.70
N SER A 136 -4.93 13.00 16.15
CA SER A 136 -4.11 12.57 15.02
C SER A 136 -3.18 11.39 15.43
N PRO A 137 -2.68 10.57 14.49
CA PRO A 137 -1.90 9.38 14.84
C PRO A 137 -0.64 9.70 15.66
N GLY A 138 -0.52 9.09 16.83
CA GLY A 138 0.51 9.37 17.82
C GLY A 138 0.22 10.55 18.76
N MET A 139 -0.87 11.27 18.54
CA MET A 139 -1.38 12.38 19.37
C MET A 139 -2.72 12.02 20.05
N GLU A 140 -3.02 10.74 20.22
CA GLU A 140 -4.26 10.28 20.86
C GLU A 140 -4.29 10.68 22.35
N VAL A 141 -5.41 11.25 22.78
CA VAL A 141 -5.65 11.67 24.17
C VAL A 141 -7.08 11.31 24.57
N GLY A 142 -7.25 10.13 25.17
CA GLY A 142 -8.56 9.60 25.52
C GLY A 142 -9.49 9.54 24.31
N ASP A 143 -10.70 10.09 24.43
CA ASP A 143 -11.68 10.14 23.35
C ASP A 143 -11.61 11.40 22.47
N ARG A 144 -10.80 12.40 22.87
CA ARG A 144 -10.71 13.68 22.16
C ARG A 144 -10.13 13.51 20.77
N ARG A 145 -10.81 14.07 19.77
CA ARG A 145 -10.32 14.20 18.39
C ARG A 145 -10.61 15.60 17.89
N ASP A 146 -9.57 16.37 17.64
CA ASP A 146 -9.68 17.70 17.04
C ASP A 146 -9.95 17.54 15.53
N GLU A 147 -10.72 18.46 14.96
CA GLU A 147 -10.85 18.61 13.49
C GLU A 147 -9.54 19.19 12.94
N TYR A 148 -9.03 18.67 11.82
CA TYR A 148 -7.83 19.21 11.17
C TYR A 148 -7.77 18.88 9.68
N ASP A 149 -6.95 19.62 8.94
CA ASP A 149 -6.70 19.38 7.52
C ASP A 149 -5.34 18.71 7.31
N VAL A 150 -5.29 17.79 6.35
CA VAL A 150 -4.06 17.37 5.67
C VAL A 150 -3.91 18.26 4.44
N LEU A 151 -2.81 19.01 4.39
CA LEU A 151 -2.53 19.96 3.31
C LEU A 151 -1.65 19.31 2.25
N LEU A 152 -1.96 19.55 0.98
CA LEU A 152 -1.05 19.33 -0.14
C LEU A 152 -0.14 20.55 -0.27
N LEU A 153 1.17 20.35 -0.20
CA LEU A 153 2.16 21.40 -0.39
C LEU A 153 2.72 21.37 -1.81
N SER A 154 2.71 22.52 -2.47
CA SER A 154 3.19 22.69 -3.85
C SER A 154 4.61 23.25 -3.90
N LYS A 155 5.33 23.00 -4.99
CA LYS A 155 6.69 23.52 -5.25
C LYS A 155 6.79 25.04 -5.27
N ASP A 156 5.69 25.73 -5.54
CA ASP A 156 5.60 27.20 -5.56
C ASP A 156 5.35 27.81 -4.16
N GLY A 157 5.25 26.99 -3.11
CA GLY A 157 4.97 27.42 -1.73
C GLY A 157 3.48 27.56 -1.39
N SER A 158 2.60 27.41 -2.39
CA SER A 158 1.16 27.35 -2.17
C SER A 158 0.74 26.03 -1.51
N HIS A 159 -0.50 26.00 -1.01
CA HIS A 159 -1.11 24.78 -0.49
C HIS A 159 -2.57 24.68 -0.89
N THR A 160 -3.09 23.46 -0.85
CA THR A 160 -4.52 23.17 -0.90
C THR A 160 -4.87 22.15 0.17
N VAL A 161 -6.15 22.00 0.51
CA VAL A 161 -6.59 20.91 1.39
C VAL A 161 -6.61 19.63 0.56
N TYR A 162 -5.83 18.63 0.98
CA TYR A 162 -5.83 17.29 0.41
C TYR A 162 -6.98 16.47 0.98
N GLU A 163 -7.11 16.49 2.31
CA GLU A 163 -8.18 15.80 3.02
C GLU A 163 -8.54 16.54 4.32
N HIS A 164 -9.84 16.60 4.64
CA HIS A 164 -10.33 17.12 5.91
C HIS A 164 -10.65 15.97 6.87
N ILE A 165 -10.03 15.97 8.05
CA ILE A 165 -10.24 14.98 9.09
C ILE A 165 -11.23 15.54 10.10
N ASN A 166 -12.40 14.90 10.17
CA ASN A 166 -13.42 15.23 11.14
C ASN A 166 -12.96 14.84 12.55
N GLY A 167 -13.17 15.76 13.49
CA GLY A 167 -13.00 15.53 14.91
C GLY A 167 -14.20 14.84 15.55
N LYS A 168 -14.09 14.62 16.85
CA LYS A 168 -15.15 14.12 17.71
C LYS A 168 -15.24 15.08 18.90
N ARG A 169 -16.34 15.82 18.95
CA ARG A 169 -16.70 16.69 20.07
C ARG A 169 -17.31 15.88 21.20
#